data_AF-A0A392NPX5-F1
#
_entry.id   AF-A0A392NPX5-F1
#
_cell.length_a   1.000
_cell.length_b   1.000
_cell.length_c   1.000
_cell.angle_alpha   90.00
_cell.angle_beta   90.00
_cell.angle_gamma   90.00
#
_symmetry.space_group_name_H-M   'P 1'
#
loop_
_entity.id
_entity.type
_entity.pdbx_description
1 polymer ?
#
loop_
_entity_poly.entity_id
_entity_poly.type
_entity_poly.pdbx_seq_one_letter_code
_entity_poly.pdbx_strand_id
1 'polypeptide(L)'
;LKERKPIGMIRKSLEKAPPVRDFIGALRAANERTGLPGLIAEVKKASPSRGILRENFDPNFNKPLLFSDTRFSIVLSNSGYGDAIAL
;
A
#
# COMPACT_ATOMS: atom_id res chain seq x y z
N LEU A 1 -6.99 5.56 20.99
CA LEU A 1 -5.64 5.44 21.59
C LEU A 1 -4.74 4.76 20.54
N LYS A 2 -3.61 5.36 20.12
CA LYS A 2 -2.66 4.68 19.22
C LYS A 2 -2.14 3.42 19.94
N GLU A 3 -2.35 2.24 19.38
CA GLU A 3 -1.64 1.04 19.84
C GLU A 3 -0.14 1.27 19.66
N ARG A 4 0.56 1.53 20.76
CA ARG A 4 2.02 1.65 20.74
C ARG A 4 2.61 0.25 20.91
N LYS A 5 2.79 -0.48 19.79
CA LYS A 5 3.58 -1.72 19.82
C LYS A 5 5.00 -1.38 20.33
N PRO A 6 5.49 -2.01 21.41
CA PRO A 6 6.83 -1.76 21.91
C PRO A 6 7.90 -2.07 20.85
N ILE A 7 8.97 -1.28 20.81
CA ILE A 7 10.05 -1.44 19.82
C ILE A 7 10.65 -2.85 19.81
N GLY A 8 10.74 -3.49 20.98
CA GLY A 8 11.21 -4.86 21.12
C GLY A 8 10.32 -5.88 20.41
N MET A 9 9.01 -5.67 20.37
CA MET A 9 8.08 -6.52 19.60
C MET A 9 8.25 -6.31 18.10
N ILE A 10 8.40 -5.06 17.66
CA ILE A 10 8.62 -4.74 16.23
C ILE A 10 9.89 -5.41 15.72
N ARG A 11 11.00 -5.34 16.49
CA ARG A 11 12.26 -6.02 16.14
C ARG A 11 12.08 -7.53 15.96
N LYS A 12 11.37 -8.20 16.87
CA LYS A 12 11.07 -9.64 16.75
C LYS A 12 10.21 -9.96 15.52
N SER A 13 9.29 -9.07 15.14
CA SER A 13 8.48 -9.25 13.93
C SER A 13 9.31 -9.14 12.65
N LEU A 14 10.39 -8.35 12.63
CA LEU A 14 11.28 -8.23 11.47
C LEU A 14 11.99 -9.55 11.15
N GLU A 15 12.33 -10.37 12.15
CA GLU A 15 12.97 -11.68 11.94
C GLU A 15 12.10 -12.65 11.12
N LYS A 16 10.77 -12.46 11.16
CA LYS A 16 9.79 -13.28 10.43
C LYS A 16 9.24 -12.58 9.19
N ALA A 17 9.66 -11.35 8.92
CA ALA A 17 9.16 -10.60 7.78
C ALA A 17 9.69 -11.20 6.48
N PRO A 18 8.88 -11.23 5.40
CA PRO A 18 9.38 -11.61 4.09
C PRO A 18 10.44 -10.62 3.61
N PRO A 19 11.33 -11.04 2.69
CA PRO A 19 12.29 -10.12 2.06
C PRO A 19 11.59 -8.88 1.48
N VAL A 20 12.26 -7.74 1.59
CA VAL A 20 11.78 -6.51 0.96
C VAL A 20 11.75 -6.69 -0.55
N ARG A 21 10.68 -6.20 -1.18
CA ARG A 21 10.56 -6.16 -2.64
C ARG A 21 11.39 -5.02 -3.19
N ASP A 22 12.05 -5.22 -4.34
CA ASP A 22 12.81 -4.16 -5.01
C ASP A 22 11.88 -3.11 -5.63
N PHE A 23 11.63 -2.05 -4.87
CA PHE A 23 10.73 -0.97 -5.24
C PHE A 23 11.20 -0.22 -6.49
N ILE A 24 12.48 0.14 -6.53
CA ILE A 24 13.02 0.95 -7.62
C ILE A 24 13.19 0.08 -8.88
N GLY A 25 13.66 -1.16 -8.72
CA GLY A 25 13.80 -2.09 -9.83
C GLY A 25 12.48 -2.36 -10.54
N ALA A 26 11.37 -2.53 -9.82
CA ALA A 26 10.09 -2.77 -10.49
C ALA A 26 9.53 -1.53 -11.21
N LEU A 27 9.86 -0.31 -10.77
CA LEU A 27 9.51 0.91 -11.51
C LEU A 27 10.34 1.04 -12.79
N ARG A 28 11.64 0.77 -12.72
CA ARG A 28 12.53 0.74 -13.90
C ARG A 28 12.08 -0.33 -14.90
N ALA A 29 11.86 -1.55 -14.44
CA ALA A 29 11.39 -2.65 -15.28
C ALA A 29 10.01 -2.38 -15.91
N ALA A 30 9.12 -1.65 -15.23
CA ALA A 30 7.86 -1.21 -15.83
C ALA A 30 8.11 -0.24 -16.99
N ASN A 31 8.99 0.74 -16.79
CA ASN A 31 9.34 1.72 -17.83
C ASN A 31 10.05 1.10 -19.03
N GLU A 32 11.01 0.22 -18.79
CA GLU A 32 11.74 -0.49 -19.85
C GLU A 32 10.78 -1.34 -20.71
N ARG A 33 9.76 -1.94 -20.11
CA ARG A 33 8.81 -2.82 -20.82
C ARG A 33 7.74 -2.05 -21.62
N THR A 34 7.27 -0.92 -21.11
CA THR A 34 6.11 -0.21 -21.69
C THR A 34 6.50 1.08 -22.42
N GLY A 35 7.71 1.59 -22.19
CA GLY A 35 8.14 2.92 -22.61
C GLY A 35 7.49 4.07 -21.82
N LEU A 36 6.66 3.77 -20.81
CA LEU A 36 5.93 4.74 -20.00
C LEU A 36 6.48 4.80 -18.56
N PRO A 37 6.29 5.89 -17.80
CA PRO A 37 6.69 5.93 -16.40
C PRO A 37 6.08 4.78 -15.59
N GLY A 38 6.85 4.19 -14.67
CA GLY A 38 6.35 3.16 -13.76
C GLY A 38 5.27 3.72 -12.84
N LEU A 39 4.10 3.06 -12.80
CA LEU A 39 2.96 3.51 -12.00
C LEU A 39 2.97 2.92 -10.59
N ILE A 40 2.68 3.76 -9.62
CA ILE A 40 2.40 3.39 -8.23
C ILE A 40 0.94 3.72 -7.96
N ALA A 41 0.13 2.71 -7.68
CA ALA A 41 -1.27 2.93 -7.33
C ALA A 41 -1.40 3.26 -5.83
N GLU A 42 -2.05 4.38 -5.51
CA GLU A 42 -2.48 4.67 -4.15
C GLU A 42 -3.86 4.02 -3.92
N VAL A 43 -3.93 3.15 -2.91
CA VAL A 43 -5.19 2.54 -2.44
C VAL A 43 -5.65 3.31 -1.21
N LYS A 44 -6.74 4.05 -1.34
CA LYS A 44 -7.22 5.00 -0.32
C LYS A 44 -8.74 4.93 -0.11
N LYS A 45 -9.17 4.83 1.15
CA LYS A 45 -10.59 4.89 1.54
C LYS A 45 -11.15 6.31 1.61
N ALA A 46 -10.40 7.24 2.21
CA ALA A 46 -10.82 8.61 2.47
C ALA A 46 -9.63 9.58 2.51
N SER A 47 -9.88 10.89 2.37
CA SER A 47 -8.88 11.95 2.63
C SER A 47 -9.49 13.14 3.38
N PRO A 48 -8.71 13.85 4.22
CA PRO A 48 -9.15 15.10 4.85
C PRO A 48 -9.73 16.12 3.87
N SER A 49 -9.14 16.22 2.69
CA SER A 49 -9.54 17.18 1.65
C SER A 49 -10.81 16.81 0.87
N ARG A 50 -11.21 15.52 0.83
CA ARG A 50 -12.30 15.04 -0.03
C ARG A 50 -13.30 14.12 0.67
N GLY A 51 -13.17 13.90 1.97
CA GLY A 51 -14.02 12.96 2.71
C GLY A 51 -13.82 11.52 2.25
N ILE A 52 -14.90 10.73 2.23
CA ILE A 52 -14.87 9.32 1.82
C ILE A 52 -14.75 9.23 0.29
N LEU A 53 -13.70 8.56 -0.19
CA LEU A 53 -13.48 8.28 -1.62
C LEU A 53 -14.14 6.97 -2.05
N ARG A 54 -14.19 5.99 -1.15
CA ARG A 54 -14.79 4.67 -1.42
C ARG A 54 -15.46 4.12 -0.17
N GLU A 55 -16.78 3.98 -0.19
CA GLU A 55 -17.52 3.41 0.94
C GLU A 55 -17.25 1.91 1.10
N ASN A 56 -17.45 1.14 0.02
CA ASN A 56 -17.09 -0.27 -0.02
C ASN A 56 -15.60 -0.42 -0.39
N PHE A 57 -14.75 -0.37 0.65
CA PHE A 57 -13.30 -0.42 0.54
C PHE A 57 -12.76 -1.81 0.91
N ASP A 58 -12.13 -2.47 -0.06
CA ASP A 58 -11.40 -3.72 0.13
C ASP A 58 -9.91 -3.46 -0.13
N PRO A 59 -9.03 -3.50 0.89
CA PRO A 59 -7.59 -3.31 0.69
C PRO A 59 -6.93 -4.53 0.02
N ASN A 60 -7.57 -5.70 0.07
CA ASN A 60 -7.07 -6.97 -0.45
C ASN A 60 -7.69 -7.27 -1.82
N PHE A 61 -7.78 -6.26 -2.69
CA PHE A 61 -8.26 -6.46 -4.05
C PHE A 61 -7.30 -7.37 -4.82
N ASN A 62 -7.67 -8.64 -4.96
CA ASN A 62 -6.99 -9.62 -5.80
C ASN A 62 -7.37 -9.46 -7.29
N LYS A 63 -7.98 -8.32 -7.66
CA LYS A 63 -8.34 -7.99 -9.03
C LYS A 63 -7.18 -7.25 -9.69
N PRO A 64 -6.88 -7.53 -10.97
CA PRO A 64 -5.89 -6.75 -11.71
C PRO A 64 -6.25 -5.27 -11.63
N LEU A 65 -5.28 -4.44 -11.24
CA LEU A 65 -5.44 -3.00 -11.25
C LEU A 65 -5.80 -2.55 -12.67
N LEU A 66 -6.60 -1.47 -12.77
CA LEU A 66 -7.03 -0.92 -14.06
C LEU A 66 -5.88 -0.72 -15.05
N PHE A 67 -4.68 -0.49 -14.52
CA PHE A 67 -3.44 -0.46 -15.28
C PHE A 67 -2.66 -1.74 -15.01
N SER A 68 -2.64 -2.64 -16.00
CA SER A 68 -1.91 -3.92 -15.99
C SER A 68 -0.40 -3.75 -15.70
N ASP A 69 0.13 -2.55 -15.91
CA ASP A 69 1.53 -2.22 -15.70
C ASP A 69 1.86 -1.75 -14.28
N THR A 70 0.87 -1.64 -13.41
CA THR A 70 1.12 -1.26 -12.01
C THR A 70 1.87 -2.37 -11.29
N ARG A 71 3.05 -2.07 -10.75
CA ARG A 71 3.89 -3.04 -10.04
C ARG A 71 3.82 -2.92 -8.52
N PHE A 72 3.38 -1.76 -8.02
CA PHE A 72 3.22 -1.49 -6.60
C PHE A 72 1.90 -0.81 -6.28
N SER A 73 1.33 -1.20 -5.15
CA SER A 73 0.28 -0.45 -4.47
C SER A 73 0.83 0.11 -3.15
N ILE A 74 0.46 1.33 -2.83
CA ILE A 74 0.63 1.93 -1.51
C ILE A 74 -0.75 1.96 -0.86
N VAL A 75 -0.91 1.26 0.27
CA VAL A 75 -2.13 1.30 1.06
C VAL A 75 -1.92 2.28 2.21
N LEU A 76 -2.72 3.34 2.25
CA LEU A 76 -2.65 4.33 3.32
C LEU A 76 -3.50 3.88 4.50
N SER A 77 -2.84 3.52 5.60
CA SER A 77 -3.50 3.26 6.88
C SER A 77 -3.41 4.52 7.75
N ASN A 78 -4.50 5.29 7.79
CA ASN A 78 -4.66 6.41 8.73
C ASN A 78 -5.98 6.24 9.49
N SER A 79 -5.89 5.95 10.79
CA SER A 79 -7.02 5.58 11.65
C SER A 79 -7.97 6.73 11.99
N GLY A 80 -7.78 7.93 11.42
CA GLY A 80 -8.67 9.09 11.60
C GLY A 80 -10.06 8.93 10.95
N TYR A 81 -10.26 7.90 10.14
CA TYR A 81 -11.51 7.59 9.44
C TYR A 81 -12.18 6.28 9.88
N GLY A 82 -11.94 5.84 11.12
CA GLY A 82 -12.74 4.80 11.77
C GLY A 82 -12.32 3.35 11.50
N ASP A 83 -11.58 3.06 10.44
CA ASP A 83 -11.14 1.69 10.16
C ASP A 83 -9.62 1.57 10.21
N ALA A 84 -9.13 0.85 11.22
CA ALA A 84 -7.78 0.36 11.26
C ALA A 84 -7.60 -0.68 10.15
N ILE A 85 -7.04 -0.27 9.01
CA ILE A 85 -6.49 -1.21 8.04
C ILE A 85 -5.23 -1.78 8.69
N ALA A 86 -5.38 -2.91 9.36
CA ALA A 86 -4.27 -3.80 9.66
C ALA A 86 -3.87 -4.45 8.34
N LEU A 87 -2.69 -4.05 7.83
CA LEU A 87 -1.94 -4.84 6.86
C LEU A 87 -1.14 -5.90 7.62
#